data_AF-A0A8T4QEG5-F1
#
_entry.id   AF-A0A8T4QEG5-F1
#
_cell.length_a   1.000
_cell.length_b   1.000
_cell.length_c   1.000
_cell.angle_alpha   90.00
_cell.angle_beta   90.00
_cell.angle_gamma   90.00
#
_symmetry.space_group_name_H-M   'P 1'
#
loop_
_entity.id
_entity.type
_entity.pdbx_description
1 polymer ?
#
loop_
_entity_poly.entity_id
_entity_poly.type
_entity_poly.pdbx_seq_one_letter_code
_entity_poly.pdbx_strand_id
1 'polypeptide(L)'
;MELEERVNLVIKKINLFIRVIGLIIFIGIILTFLLGTIKIFSYEFTSKSAMWVVWILWWPLLYLTLFFLGRSWCGFLCPLRFTNQLGNKLNEGKLINFRKWSFIPFVLFFIVVYIEQISGLFLSTKITLSFFIGFLILSILTGIFLKRGLFCRLFCPIGTLLGVFSRLSIIGVRVRKKICEKCSEKWCILGRKEQPCPMFNDVPNIQSNKDCLICTNCIKNCPYSSAHIGITRPGKEIENRINFTLSESYFIIALLGLSFILTNKGVFLIRKIILLFNLEVTGYLLRGFDFVFSIGIFLLVFSLFGIVCAKLNQIKLKGFLTESGYYYLPIVFGIMFFTIFFGFLGPTLHFKDGFISYSKAIILIISGMWSAYLIKKAYSNFFVKILQLIFLIIIFSLWALLLIPANIDTQNTEVTVTPGEIIHMNAYSMGFSPNIINIKVDTKTVMEIKNLDFTHSFDIDELNVHEILKGDSTTLVEFTPKKTGEFLFTCNLPGHTEAGMKGKIVVN
;
A
#
# COMPACT_ATOMS: atom_id res chain seq x y z
N MET A 1 0.95 -37.39 22.70
CA MET A 1 0.75 -37.78 21.28
C MET A 1 -0.69 -37.56 20.84
N GLU A 2 -1.69 -38.17 21.49
CA GLU A 2 -3.09 -38.09 21.03
C GLU A 2 -3.70 -36.67 21.00
N LEU A 3 -3.41 -35.84 22.02
CA LEU A 3 -3.88 -34.44 22.07
C LEU A 3 -3.25 -33.58 20.96
N GLU A 4 -1.96 -33.80 20.70
CA GLU A 4 -1.19 -33.06 19.69
C GLU A 4 -1.63 -33.46 18.26
N GLU A 5 -2.00 -34.73 18.07
CA GLU A 5 -2.56 -35.23 16.82
C GLU A 5 -3.98 -34.70 16.58
N ARG A 6 -4.84 -34.67 17.62
CA ARG A 6 -6.17 -34.02 17.55
C ARG A 6 -6.07 -32.52 17.25
N VAL A 7 -5.17 -31.79 17.92
CA VAL A 7 -4.91 -30.36 17.67
C VAL A 7 -4.45 -30.13 16.23
N ASN A 8 -3.53 -30.96 15.72
CA ASN A 8 -3.07 -30.87 14.33
C ASN A 8 -4.19 -31.15 13.31
N LEU A 9 -5.10 -32.07 13.62
CA LEU A 9 -6.26 -32.40 12.77
C LEU A 9 -7.30 -31.28 12.78
N VAL A 10 -7.55 -30.65 13.93
CA VAL A 10 -8.38 -29.45 14.08
C VAL A 10 -7.78 -28.27 13.30
N ILE A 11 -6.48 -28.01 13.46
CA ILE A 11 -5.76 -26.98 12.68
C ILE A 11 -5.83 -27.26 11.18
N LYS A 12 -5.80 -28.54 10.75
CA LYS A 12 -5.94 -28.91 9.34
C LYS A 12 -7.33 -28.59 8.80
N LYS A 13 -8.39 -28.97 9.50
CA LYS A 13 -9.77 -28.66 9.12
C LYS A 13 -10.02 -27.15 9.09
N ILE A 14 -9.56 -26.42 10.11
CA ILE A 14 -9.66 -24.96 10.18
C ILE A 14 -8.94 -24.29 8.99
N ASN A 15 -7.72 -24.71 8.67
CA ASN A 15 -6.96 -24.08 7.57
C ASN A 15 -7.57 -24.35 6.20
N LEU A 16 -8.15 -25.54 5.97
CA LEU A 16 -8.86 -25.82 4.73
C LEU A 16 -10.16 -25.02 4.65
N PHE A 17 -10.91 -24.96 5.74
CA PHE A 17 -12.14 -24.19 5.87
C PHE A 17 -11.92 -22.70 5.59
N ILE A 18 -10.90 -22.08 6.21
CA ILE A 18 -10.55 -20.67 5.98
C ILE A 18 -10.18 -20.42 4.50
N ARG A 19 -9.43 -21.33 3.87
CA ARG A 19 -9.07 -21.19 2.45
C ARG A 19 -10.28 -21.30 1.53
N VAL A 20 -11.19 -22.23 1.82
CA VAL A 20 -12.43 -22.41 1.04
C VAL A 20 -13.33 -21.19 1.23
N ILE A 21 -13.49 -20.69 2.46
CA ILE A 21 -14.23 -19.44 2.72
C ILE A 21 -13.60 -18.26 2.00
N GLY A 22 -12.29 -18.07 2.08
CA GLY A 22 -11.59 -16.99 1.39
C GLY A 22 -11.81 -17.04 -0.12
N LEU A 23 -11.81 -18.24 -0.71
CA LEU A 23 -12.13 -18.45 -2.12
C LEU A 23 -13.60 -18.12 -2.43
N ILE A 24 -14.55 -18.56 -1.62
CA ILE A 24 -15.98 -18.26 -1.78
C ILE A 24 -16.23 -16.75 -1.71
N ILE A 25 -15.64 -16.07 -0.71
CA ILE A 25 -15.72 -14.62 -0.56
C ILE A 25 -15.19 -13.94 -1.82
N PHE A 26 -14.02 -14.37 -2.31
CA PHE A 26 -13.42 -13.77 -3.49
C PHE A 26 -14.22 -14.02 -4.77
N ILE A 27 -14.75 -15.23 -4.96
CA ILE A 27 -15.65 -15.55 -6.07
C ILE A 27 -16.92 -14.70 -5.98
N GLY A 28 -17.49 -14.53 -4.79
CA GLY A 28 -18.61 -13.64 -4.53
C GLY A 28 -18.31 -12.20 -4.92
N ILE A 29 -17.14 -11.67 -4.55
CA ILE A 29 -16.66 -10.34 -4.95
C ILE A 29 -16.60 -10.22 -6.49
N ILE A 30 -15.98 -11.18 -7.17
CA ILE A 30 -15.87 -11.17 -8.65
C ILE A 30 -17.26 -11.23 -9.30
N LEU A 31 -18.18 -12.06 -8.78
CA LEU A 31 -19.57 -12.12 -9.23
C LEU A 31 -20.28 -10.78 -9.02
N THR A 32 -20.13 -10.13 -7.87
CA THR A 32 -20.75 -8.82 -7.61
C THR A 32 -20.24 -7.76 -8.57
N PHE A 33 -18.94 -7.76 -8.90
CA PHE A 33 -18.39 -6.88 -9.93
C PHE A 33 -18.95 -7.19 -11.31
N LEU A 34 -19.01 -8.46 -11.71
CA LEU A 34 -19.58 -8.87 -13.00
C LEU A 34 -21.04 -8.42 -13.11
N LEU A 35 -21.86 -8.70 -12.10
CA LEU A 35 -23.27 -8.30 -12.05
C LEU A 35 -23.44 -6.77 -12.08
N GLY A 36 -22.59 -6.03 -11.36
CA GLY A 36 -22.54 -4.57 -11.41
C GLY A 36 -22.17 -4.03 -12.79
N THR A 37 -21.25 -4.69 -13.51
CA THR A 37 -20.88 -4.27 -14.88
C THR A 37 -22.00 -4.47 -15.91
N ILE A 38 -22.85 -5.48 -15.71
CA ILE A 38 -23.98 -5.81 -16.61
C ILE A 38 -25.27 -5.09 -16.17
N LYS A 39 -25.24 -4.30 -15.09
CA LYS A 39 -26.38 -3.52 -14.54
C LYS A 39 -27.62 -4.37 -14.22
N ILE A 40 -27.44 -5.61 -13.78
CA ILE A 40 -28.56 -6.54 -13.47
C ILE A 40 -29.25 -6.16 -12.15
N PHE A 41 -28.50 -5.66 -11.17
CA PHE A 41 -29.01 -5.18 -9.88
C PHE A 41 -28.77 -3.67 -9.74
N SER A 42 -29.38 -3.05 -8.72
CA SER A 42 -29.14 -1.63 -8.41
C SER A 42 -27.64 -1.35 -8.26
N TYR A 43 -27.18 -0.27 -8.90
CA TYR A 43 -25.78 0.17 -8.90
C TYR A 43 -25.19 0.31 -7.49
N GLU A 44 -25.98 0.82 -6.53
CA GLU A 44 -25.57 0.98 -5.13
C GLU A 44 -25.25 -0.36 -4.42
N PHE A 45 -26.11 -1.36 -4.59
CA PHE A 45 -25.97 -2.64 -3.89
C PHE A 45 -24.79 -3.47 -4.41
N THR A 46 -24.51 -3.43 -5.71
CA THR A 46 -23.49 -4.29 -6.33
C THR A 46 -22.15 -3.60 -6.50
N SER A 47 -22.11 -2.46 -7.20
CA SER A 47 -20.86 -1.78 -7.52
C SER A 47 -20.30 -1.00 -6.34
N LYS A 48 -21.10 -0.15 -5.68
CA LYS A 48 -20.63 0.71 -4.58
C LYS A 48 -20.18 -0.11 -3.37
N SER A 49 -20.99 -1.09 -2.96
CA SER A 49 -20.67 -1.98 -1.83
C SER A 49 -19.44 -2.86 -2.09
N ALA A 50 -19.30 -3.43 -3.29
CA ALA A 50 -18.15 -4.27 -3.60
C ALA A 50 -16.85 -3.46 -3.74
N MET A 51 -16.90 -2.25 -4.34
CA MET A 51 -15.76 -1.32 -4.34
C MET A 51 -15.34 -0.97 -2.91
N TRP A 52 -16.32 -0.73 -2.03
CA TRP A 52 -16.07 -0.41 -0.62
C TRP A 52 -15.40 -1.57 0.13
N VAL A 53 -15.91 -2.80 0.02
CA VAL A 53 -15.30 -3.96 0.69
C VAL A 53 -13.88 -4.22 0.20
N VAL A 54 -13.65 -4.14 -1.11
CA VAL A 54 -12.37 -4.50 -1.72
C VAL A 54 -11.31 -3.42 -1.54
N TRP A 55 -11.67 -2.15 -1.65
CA TRP A 55 -10.70 -1.08 -1.61
C TRP A 55 -10.65 -0.41 -0.25
N ILE A 56 -11.81 -0.11 0.35
CA ILE A 56 -11.88 0.61 1.63
C ILE A 56 -11.61 -0.30 2.82
N LEU A 57 -12.22 -1.48 2.89
CA LEU A 57 -12.09 -2.36 4.06
C LEU A 57 -10.84 -3.26 4.00
N TRP A 58 -10.51 -3.82 2.84
CA TRP A 58 -9.45 -4.82 2.69
C TRP A 58 -8.06 -4.28 3.03
N TRP A 59 -7.68 -3.10 2.50
CA TRP A 59 -6.34 -2.54 2.67
C TRP A 59 -5.98 -2.26 4.14
N PRO A 60 -6.83 -1.58 4.93
CA PRO A 60 -6.63 -1.40 6.36
C PRO A 60 -6.47 -2.72 7.13
N LEU A 61 -7.34 -3.71 6.85
CA LEU A 61 -7.25 -5.04 7.48
C LEU A 61 -5.93 -5.74 7.14
N LEU A 62 -5.50 -5.65 5.88
CA LEU A 62 -4.25 -6.22 5.41
C LEU A 62 -3.04 -5.58 6.12
N TYR A 63 -3.01 -4.27 6.30
CA TYR A 63 -1.95 -3.58 7.05
C TYR A 63 -1.99 -3.88 8.56
N LEU A 64 -3.18 -3.88 9.16
CA LEU A 64 -3.34 -4.18 10.59
C LEU A 64 -2.84 -5.59 10.89
N THR A 65 -3.33 -6.58 10.15
CA THR A 65 -2.91 -7.98 10.31
C THR A 65 -1.45 -8.21 9.92
N LEU A 66 -0.86 -7.41 9.04
CA LEU A 66 0.57 -7.53 8.69
C LEU A 66 1.48 -7.31 9.90
N PHE A 67 1.16 -6.31 10.73
CA PHE A 67 1.95 -6.00 11.92
C PHE A 67 1.84 -7.12 12.97
N PHE A 68 0.65 -7.67 13.20
CA PHE A 68 0.45 -8.71 14.22
C PHE A 68 0.78 -10.11 13.72
N LEU A 69 0.37 -10.45 12.51
CA LEU A 69 0.30 -11.80 11.96
C LEU A 69 1.19 -12.01 10.73
N GLY A 70 2.05 -11.04 10.36
CA GLY A 70 2.92 -11.16 9.20
C GLY A 70 2.14 -11.36 7.90
N ARG A 71 2.62 -12.22 7.00
CA ARG A 71 1.98 -12.44 5.68
C ARG A 71 0.89 -13.52 5.70
N SER A 72 0.16 -13.65 6.81
CA SER A 72 -0.89 -14.67 6.99
C SER A 72 -1.98 -14.59 5.91
N TRP A 73 -2.36 -13.40 5.45
CA TRP A 73 -3.29 -13.20 4.33
C TRP A 73 -2.86 -13.94 3.07
N CYS A 74 -1.58 -13.82 2.70
CA CYS A 74 -1.02 -14.54 1.55
C CYS A 74 -1.09 -16.07 1.74
N GLY A 75 -1.03 -16.57 2.97
CA GLY A 75 -1.11 -17.99 3.29
C GLY A 75 -2.51 -18.57 3.37
N PHE A 76 -3.49 -17.79 3.84
CA PHE A 76 -4.84 -18.29 4.16
C PHE A 76 -5.94 -17.76 3.25
N LEU A 77 -5.90 -16.49 2.85
CA LEU A 77 -7.03 -15.81 2.21
C LEU A 77 -6.74 -15.42 0.75
N CYS A 78 -5.48 -15.38 0.34
CA CYS A 78 -5.11 -14.87 -0.98
C CYS A 78 -5.55 -15.80 -2.13
N PRO A 79 -6.45 -15.34 -3.02
CA PRO A 79 -6.94 -16.14 -4.14
C PRO A 79 -5.84 -16.36 -5.20
N LEU A 80 -4.94 -15.39 -5.38
CA LEU A 80 -3.84 -15.51 -6.33
C LEU A 80 -2.94 -16.69 -5.99
N ARG A 81 -2.68 -16.96 -4.70
CA ARG A 81 -1.91 -18.14 -4.30
C ARG A 81 -2.63 -19.43 -4.69
N PHE A 82 -3.94 -19.50 -4.46
CA PHE A 82 -4.73 -20.68 -4.78
C PHE A 82 -4.69 -20.96 -6.29
N THR A 83 -4.92 -19.93 -7.12
CA THR A 83 -4.88 -20.09 -8.58
C THR A 83 -3.48 -20.40 -9.11
N ASN A 84 -2.42 -19.86 -8.49
CA ASN A 84 -1.03 -20.24 -8.81
C ASN A 84 -0.79 -21.74 -8.55
N GLN A 85 -1.28 -22.25 -7.42
CA GLN A 85 -1.17 -23.67 -7.08
C GLN A 85 -1.96 -24.56 -8.04
N LEU A 86 -3.10 -24.09 -8.58
CA LEU A 86 -3.81 -24.80 -9.65
C LEU A 86 -2.95 -24.88 -10.91
N GLY A 87 -2.33 -23.77 -11.32
CA GLY A 87 -1.37 -23.76 -12.44
C GLY A 87 -0.22 -24.76 -12.22
N ASN A 88 0.35 -24.80 -11.01
CA ASN A 88 1.42 -25.74 -10.68
C ASN A 88 0.99 -27.22 -10.67
N LYS A 89 -0.31 -27.52 -10.53
CA LYS A 89 -0.83 -28.89 -10.67
C LYS A 89 -0.94 -29.31 -12.13
N LEU A 90 -1.14 -28.36 -13.04
CA LEU A 90 -1.18 -28.62 -14.48
C LEU A 90 0.22 -28.86 -15.05
N ASN A 91 1.23 -28.14 -14.54
CA ASN A 91 2.63 -28.31 -14.90
C ASN A 91 3.53 -27.85 -13.74
N GLU A 92 4.59 -28.61 -13.41
CA GLU A 92 5.49 -28.23 -12.31
C GLU A 92 6.30 -26.96 -12.61
N GLY A 93 6.50 -26.64 -13.89
CA GLY A 93 7.21 -25.46 -14.35
C GLY A 93 8.72 -25.48 -14.06
N LYS A 94 9.43 -24.45 -14.53
CA LYS A 94 10.89 -24.31 -14.36
C LYS A 94 11.21 -23.51 -13.09
N LEU A 95 12.27 -23.91 -12.39
CA LEU A 95 12.81 -23.13 -11.28
C LEU A 95 13.74 -22.06 -11.85
N ILE A 96 13.42 -20.79 -11.63
CA ILE A 96 14.31 -19.68 -11.98
C ILE A 96 15.05 -19.22 -10.71
N ASN A 97 16.30 -18.77 -10.88
CA ASN A 97 17.07 -18.17 -9.80
C ASN A 97 16.47 -16.82 -9.37
N PHE A 98 15.51 -16.87 -8.45
CA PHE A 98 14.83 -15.70 -7.90
C PHE A 98 15.76 -14.74 -7.13
N ARG A 99 16.95 -15.20 -6.70
CA ARG A 99 17.94 -14.31 -6.03
C ARG A 99 18.54 -13.32 -7.03
N LYS A 100 18.85 -13.78 -8.25
CA LYS A 100 19.37 -12.92 -9.34
C LYS A 100 18.35 -11.85 -9.74
N TRP A 101 17.06 -12.20 -9.71
CA TRP A 101 15.96 -11.34 -10.10
C TRP A 101 15.24 -10.67 -8.94
N SER A 102 15.91 -10.57 -7.78
CA SER A 102 15.33 -10.03 -6.55
C SER A 102 14.90 -8.55 -6.66
N PHE A 103 15.36 -7.82 -7.67
CA PHE A 103 14.98 -6.43 -7.90
C PHE A 103 13.65 -6.26 -8.67
N ILE A 104 13.27 -7.24 -9.51
CA ILE A 104 12.05 -7.22 -10.34
C ILE A 104 10.81 -6.83 -9.54
N PRO A 105 10.55 -7.43 -8.36
CA PRO A 105 9.28 -7.21 -7.66
C PRO A 105 9.11 -5.77 -7.17
N PHE A 106 10.23 -5.08 -6.89
CA PHE A 106 10.22 -3.68 -6.49
C PHE A 106 9.89 -2.77 -7.67
N VAL A 107 10.45 -3.06 -8.85
CA VAL A 107 10.14 -2.31 -10.08
C VAL A 107 8.69 -2.54 -10.49
N LEU A 108 8.23 -3.79 -10.47
CA LEU A 108 6.83 -4.13 -10.76
C LEU A 108 5.86 -3.47 -9.79
N PHE A 109 6.22 -3.32 -8.52
CA PHE A 109 5.38 -2.60 -7.55
C PHE A 109 5.11 -1.16 -8.01
N PHE A 110 6.15 -0.41 -8.36
CA PHE A 110 6.00 0.98 -8.81
C PHE A 110 5.27 1.09 -10.14
N ILE A 111 5.50 0.18 -11.08
CA ILE A 111 4.76 0.13 -12.36
C ILE A 111 3.27 -0.11 -12.11
N VAL A 112 2.92 -1.08 -11.26
CA VAL A 112 1.51 -1.40 -10.98
C VAL A 112 0.83 -0.26 -10.25
N VAL A 113 1.49 0.37 -9.27
CA VAL A 113 0.95 1.56 -8.60
C VAL A 113 0.76 2.71 -9.59
N TYR A 114 1.68 2.92 -10.52
CA TYR A 114 1.51 3.94 -11.56
C TYR A 114 0.29 3.65 -12.45
N ILE A 115 0.14 2.40 -12.94
CA ILE A 115 -1.01 1.97 -13.74
C ILE A 115 -2.32 2.14 -12.97
N GLU A 116 -2.34 1.76 -11.69
CA GLU A 116 -3.47 1.91 -10.79
C GLU A 116 -3.93 3.38 -10.70
N GLN A 117 -2.99 4.29 -10.53
CA GLN A 117 -3.28 5.73 -10.41
C GLN A 117 -3.85 6.30 -11.71
N ILE A 118 -3.25 5.99 -12.88
CA ILE A 118 -3.72 6.56 -14.15
C ILE A 118 -5.05 5.95 -14.63
N SER A 119 -5.34 4.70 -14.27
CA SER A 119 -6.51 3.99 -14.77
C SER A 119 -7.81 4.35 -14.07
N GLY A 120 -7.77 5.10 -12.96
CA GLY A 120 -8.96 5.36 -12.15
C GLY A 120 -9.54 4.06 -11.57
N LEU A 121 -8.67 3.13 -11.19
CA LEU A 121 -9.02 1.77 -10.76
C LEU A 121 -10.15 1.78 -9.72
N PHE A 122 -10.07 2.69 -8.75
CA PHE A 122 -11.01 2.84 -7.64
C PHE A 122 -12.38 3.41 -8.02
N LEU A 123 -12.51 4.06 -9.18
CA LEU A 123 -13.76 4.71 -9.62
C LEU A 123 -14.57 3.83 -10.58
N SER A 124 -13.94 2.80 -11.17
CA SER A 124 -14.56 2.00 -12.22
C SER A 124 -14.58 0.52 -11.86
N THR A 125 -15.78 -0.01 -11.66
CA THR A 125 -16.00 -1.45 -11.45
C THR A 125 -15.45 -2.29 -12.61
N LYS A 126 -15.57 -1.81 -13.85
CA LYS A 126 -15.06 -2.51 -15.04
C LYS A 126 -13.54 -2.63 -15.02
N ILE A 127 -12.84 -1.55 -14.69
CA ILE A 127 -11.37 -1.51 -14.64
C ILE A 127 -10.87 -2.37 -13.48
N THR A 128 -11.50 -2.26 -12.31
CA THR A 128 -11.21 -3.12 -11.15
C THR A 128 -11.40 -4.61 -11.48
N LEU A 129 -12.51 -4.98 -12.13
CA LEU A 129 -12.77 -6.37 -12.52
C LEU A 129 -11.69 -6.88 -13.49
N SER A 130 -11.37 -6.11 -14.52
CA SER A 130 -10.31 -6.44 -15.49
C SER A 130 -8.94 -6.59 -14.82
N PHE A 131 -8.63 -5.74 -13.85
CA PHE A 131 -7.40 -5.81 -13.05
C PHE A 131 -7.33 -7.12 -12.27
N PHE A 132 -8.37 -7.49 -11.52
CA PHE A 132 -8.38 -8.75 -10.76
C PHE A 132 -8.32 -9.98 -11.68
N ILE A 133 -9.08 -10.00 -12.76
CA ILE A 133 -9.03 -11.10 -13.75
C ILE A 133 -7.63 -11.22 -14.36
N GLY A 134 -7.03 -10.09 -14.76
CA GLY A 134 -5.68 -10.06 -15.31
C GLY A 134 -4.64 -10.66 -14.35
N PHE A 135 -4.70 -10.29 -13.05
CA PHE A 135 -3.81 -10.87 -12.05
C PHE A 135 -4.09 -12.35 -11.76
N LEU A 136 -5.34 -12.80 -11.82
CA LEU A 136 -5.67 -14.23 -11.69
C LEU A 136 -5.09 -15.04 -12.85
N ILE A 137 -5.26 -14.55 -14.08
CA ILE A 137 -4.69 -15.18 -15.29
C ILE A 137 -3.17 -15.22 -15.17
N LEU A 138 -2.53 -14.09 -14.85
CA LEU A 138 -1.07 -14.02 -14.66
C LEU A 138 -0.61 -15.02 -13.58
N SER A 139 -1.36 -15.13 -12.48
CA SER A 139 -1.06 -16.08 -11.41
C SER A 139 -1.14 -17.54 -11.89
N ILE A 140 -2.14 -17.91 -12.68
CA ILE A 140 -2.30 -19.25 -13.26
C ILE A 140 -1.17 -19.53 -14.25
N LEU A 141 -0.93 -18.62 -15.20
CA LEU A 141 0.10 -18.76 -16.23
C LEU A 141 1.49 -18.92 -15.60
N THR A 142 1.84 -18.06 -14.64
CA THR A 142 3.10 -18.22 -13.91
C THR A 142 3.15 -19.52 -13.11
N GLY A 143 2.02 -20.04 -12.61
CA GLY A 143 1.95 -21.35 -11.98
C GLY A 143 2.22 -22.51 -12.95
N ILE A 144 1.79 -22.39 -14.21
CA ILE A 144 2.06 -23.41 -15.24
C ILE A 144 3.53 -23.39 -15.65
N PHE A 145 4.12 -22.20 -15.81
CA PHE A 145 5.48 -22.07 -16.35
C PHE A 145 6.60 -22.07 -15.30
N LEU A 146 6.30 -21.67 -14.06
CA LEU A 146 7.29 -21.47 -12.99
C LEU A 146 6.96 -22.31 -11.76
N LYS A 147 7.99 -22.79 -11.07
CA LYS A 147 7.81 -23.52 -9.80
C LYS A 147 7.03 -22.70 -8.77
N ARG A 148 6.29 -23.43 -7.91
CA ARG A 148 5.49 -22.91 -6.79
C ARG A 148 6.13 -21.74 -6.04
N GLY A 149 5.32 -20.76 -5.69
CA GLY A 149 5.76 -19.62 -4.86
C GLY A 149 6.62 -18.58 -5.59
N LEU A 150 7.07 -18.84 -6.82
CA LEU A 150 7.79 -17.84 -7.62
C LEU A 150 6.90 -16.65 -7.98
N PHE A 151 5.60 -16.84 -8.22
CA PHE A 151 4.66 -15.72 -8.38
C PHE A 151 4.70 -14.77 -7.18
N CYS A 152 4.60 -15.32 -5.96
CA CYS A 152 4.61 -14.54 -4.71
C CYS A 152 5.97 -13.89 -4.39
N ARG A 153 7.06 -14.36 -5.02
CA ARG A 153 8.42 -13.79 -4.87
C ARG A 153 8.81 -12.81 -5.96
N LEU A 154 8.34 -13.02 -7.19
CA LEU A 154 8.83 -12.31 -8.38
C LEU A 154 7.78 -11.41 -9.03
N PHE A 155 6.51 -11.79 -9.01
CA PHE A 155 5.46 -11.16 -9.83
C PHE A 155 4.36 -10.47 -9.01
N CYS A 156 4.20 -10.83 -7.74
CA CYS A 156 3.18 -10.24 -6.87
C CYS A 156 3.72 -8.94 -6.24
N PRO A 157 3.31 -7.75 -6.71
CA PRO A 157 3.84 -6.47 -6.22
C PRO A 157 3.49 -6.25 -4.74
N ILE A 158 2.25 -6.54 -4.35
CA ILE A 158 1.79 -6.44 -2.96
C ILE A 158 2.57 -7.43 -2.07
N GLY A 159 2.86 -8.63 -2.59
CA GLY A 159 3.64 -9.62 -1.86
C GLY A 159 5.03 -9.12 -1.45
N THR A 160 5.64 -8.26 -2.26
CA THR A 160 6.94 -7.62 -2.00
C THR A 160 6.84 -6.61 -0.88
N LEU A 161 5.87 -5.70 -0.96
CA LEU A 161 5.61 -4.69 0.06
C LEU A 161 5.37 -5.35 1.43
N LEU A 162 4.48 -6.36 1.45
CA LEU A 162 4.20 -7.13 2.66
C LEU A 162 5.39 -7.95 3.14
N GLY A 163 6.23 -8.44 2.23
CA GLY A 163 7.52 -9.05 2.56
C GLY A 163 8.39 -8.12 3.40
N VAL A 164 8.62 -6.91 2.90
CA VAL A 164 9.49 -5.92 3.56
C VAL A 164 8.93 -5.51 4.93
N PHE A 165 7.64 -5.19 5.02
CA PHE A 165 7.02 -4.80 6.29
C PHE A 165 6.84 -5.96 7.28
N SER A 166 6.70 -7.21 6.81
CA SER A 166 6.59 -8.37 7.72
C SER A 166 7.84 -8.60 8.57
N ARG A 167 8.98 -7.98 8.26
CA ARG A 167 10.17 -7.94 9.13
C ARG A 167 9.91 -7.25 10.48
N LEU A 168 8.86 -6.42 10.56
CA LEU A 168 8.40 -5.77 11.79
C LEU A 168 7.36 -6.60 12.56
N SER A 169 6.85 -7.68 11.98
CA SER A 169 5.71 -8.41 12.56
C SER A 169 6.02 -9.11 13.89
N ILE A 170 5.02 -9.23 14.76
CA ILE A 170 5.13 -9.85 16.10
C ILE A 170 5.12 -11.37 16.03
N ILE A 171 4.46 -11.97 15.04
CA ILE A 171 4.30 -13.42 14.93
C ILE A 171 5.06 -13.96 13.72
N GLY A 172 5.72 -15.09 13.88
CA GLY A 172 6.38 -15.81 12.79
C GLY A 172 6.61 -17.27 13.10
N VAL A 173 6.98 -18.05 12.08
CA VAL A 173 7.38 -19.45 12.29
C VAL A 173 8.78 -19.48 12.89
N ARG A 174 8.97 -20.24 13.97
CA ARG A 174 10.25 -20.45 14.65
C ARG A 174 10.51 -21.93 14.87
N VAL A 175 11.77 -22.27 15.13
CA VAL A 175 12.24 -23.65 15.24
C VAL A 175 13.02 -23.84 16.54
N ARG A 176 12.70 -24.91 17.27
CA ARG A 176 13.50 -25.36 18.43
C ARG A 176 14.71 -26.14 17.92
N LYS A 177 15.85 -25.46 17.74
CA LYS A 177 17.06 -26.00 17.08
C LYS A 177 17.46 -27.41 17.56
N LYS A 178 17.62 -27.59 18.88
CA LYS A 178 17.96 -28.88 19.50
C LYS A 178 17.01 -30.03 19.13
N ILE A 179 15.73 -29.74 18.95
CA ILE A 179 14.72 -30.74 18.54
C ILE A 179 14.76 -30.92 17.02
N CYS A 180 14.97 -29.85 16.26
CA CYS A 180 15.05 -29.89 14.80
C CYS A 180 16.21 -30.77 14.34
N GLU A 181 17.35 -30.72 15.04
CA GLU A 181 18.56 -31.50 14.75
C GLU A 181 18.30 -33.02 14.79
N LYS A 182 17.35 -33.50 15.61
CA LYS A 182 16.93 -34.91 15.65
C LYS A 182 16.25 -35.40 14.37
N CYS A 183 15.78 -34.49 13.51
CA CYS A 183 15.17 -34.83 12.23
C CYS A 183 16.24 -34.81 11.14
N SER A 184 16.66 -35.98 10.65
CA SER A 184 17.59 -36.10 9.50
C SER A 184 16.94 -35.60 8.20
N GLU A 185 15.73 -36.07 7.92
CA GLU A 185 15.03 -35.85 6.64
C GLU A 185 14.58 -34.41 6.39
N LYS A 186 14.39 -33.61 7.44
CA LYS A 186 13.81 -32.25 7.38
C LYS A 186 12.53 -32.18 6.53
N TRP A 187 11.53 -33.00 6.88
CA TRP A 187 10.22 -33.04 6.21
C TRP A 187 9.51 -31.67 6.05
N CYS A 188 9.87 -30.66 6.84
CA CYS A 188 9.41 -29.29 6.67
C CYS A 188 9.77 -28.66 5.31
N ILE A 189 10.87 -29.09 4.68
CA ILE A 189 11.33 -28.63 3.36
C ILE A 189 11.10 -29.64 2.24
N LEU A 190 11.03 -30.95 2.56
CA LEU A 190 10.78 -32.01 1.59
C LEU A 190 9.29 -32.32 1.38
N GLY A 191 8.45 -32.04 2.38
CA GLY A 191 7.04 -32.44 2.41
C GLY A 191 6.87 -33.89 2.92
N ARG A 192 5.79 -34.14 3.67
CA ARG A 192 5.43 -35.50 4.14
C ARG A 192 3.91 -35.68 4.18
N LYS A 193 3.27 -35.11 5.21
CA LYS A 193 1.80 -35.13 5.39
C LYS A 193 1.11 -34.07 4.53
N GLU A 194 1.82 -32.98 4.26
CA GLU A 194 1.39 -31.82 3.49
C GLU A 194 2.47 -31.44 2.49
N GLN A 195 2.11 -30.59 1.53
CA GLN A 195 3.07 -30.04 0.57
C GLN A 195 4.24 -29.33 1.29
N PRO A 196 5.43 -29.30 0.69
CA PRO A 196 6.60 -28.64 1.28
C PRO A 196 6.38 -27.13 1.45
N CYS A 197 7.32 -26.44 2.11
CA CYS A 197 7.24 -24.98 2.21
C CYS A 197 7.10 -24.35 0.79
N PRO A 198 5.98 -23.67 0.50
CA PRO A 198 5.70 -23.19 -0.86
C PRO A 198 6.67 -22.10 -1.31
N MET A 199 7.29 -21.41 -0.35
CA MET A 199 8.24 -20.32 -0.58
C MET A 199 9.70 -20.78 -0.55
N PHE A 200 10.00 -22.09 -0.50
CA PHE A 200 11.39 -22.59 -0.42
C PHE A 200 12.19 -21.95 0.72
N ASN A 201 11.56 -21.71 1.88
CA ASN A 201 12.27 -21.22 3.05
C ASN A 201 13.07 -22.36 3.66
N ASP A 202 14.30 -22.07 4.07
CA ASP A 202 15.07 -22.95 4.96
C ASP A 202 14.43 -22.90 6.34
N VAL A 203 13.40 -23.71 6.55
CA VAL A 203 12.63 -23.74 7.79
C VAL A 203 13.52 -24.05 9.00
N PRO A 204 14.43 -25.05 8.96
CA PRO A 204 15.35 -25.31 10.08
C PRO A 204 16.12 -24.08 10.57
N ASN A 205 16.52 -23.19 9.66
CA ASN A 205 17.26 -21.96 9.97
C ASN A 205 16.43 -20.68 9.78
N ILE A 206 15.10 -20.77 9.87
CA ILE A 206 14.24 -19.61 9.62
C ILE A 206 14.45 -18.52 10.69
N GLN A 207 14.88 -17.35 10.24
CA GLN A 207 15.13 -16.19 11.09
C GLN A 207 14.33 -14.95 10.68
N SER A 208 13.86 -14.93 9.43
CA SER A 208 13.16 -13.80 8.82
C SER A 208 11.69 -14.12 8.57
N ASN A 209 10.83 -13.13 8.77
CA ASN A 209 9.40 -13.24 8.43
C ASN A 209 9.11 -12.84 6.97
N LYS A 210 10.07 -12.20 6.27
CA LYS A 210 9.92 -11.65 4.92
C LYS A 210 9.25 -12.60 3.93
N ASP A 211 9.75 -13.82 3.83
CA ASP A 211 9.30 -14.81 2.85
C ASP A 211 8.31 -15.82 3.43
N CYS A 212 7.95 -15.72 4.71
CA CYS A 212 7.08 -16.69 5.36
C CYS A 212 5.60 -16.28 5.22
N LEU A 213 4.81 -17.09 4.50
CA LEU A 213 3.36 -16.87 4.37
C LEU A 213 2.55 -17.37 5.58
N ILE A 214 3.23 -17.94 6.60
CA ILE A 214 2.61 -18.52 7.81
C ILE A 214 1.54 -19.55 7.41
N CYS A 215 1.76 -20.30 6.32
CA CYS A 215 0.80 -21.26 5.81
C CYS A 215 0.74 -22.58 6.62
N THR A 216 1.59 -22.73 7.64
CA THR A 216 1.71 -23.87 8.57
C THR A 216 2.10 -25.24 7.99
N ASN A 217 2.36 -25.35 6.68
CA ASN A 217 2.78 -26.62 6.07
C ASN A 217 3.98 -27.26 6.78
N CYS A 218 4.97 -26.45 7.14
CA CYS A 218 6.17 -26.93 7.83
C CYS A 218 5.91 -27.45 9.25
N ILE A 219 4.95 -26.86 9.96
CA ILE A 219 4.51 -27.31 11.29
C ILE A 219 3.86 -28.69 11.16
N LYS A 220 2.91 -28.82 10.22
CA LYS A 220 2.20 -30.09 9.95
C LYS A 220 3.12 -31.22 9.48
N ASN A 221 4.20 -30.87 8.77
CA ASN A 221 5.19 -31.83 8.31
C ASN A 221 6.24 -32.20 9.36
N CYS A 222 6.35 -31.46 10.48
CA CYS A 222 7.38 -31.71 11.48
C CYS A 222 6.96 -32.87 12.41
N PRO A 223 7.66 -34.02 12.42
CA PRO A 223 7.29 -35.15 13.26
C PRO A 223 7.63 -34.93 14.75
N TYR A 224 8.52 -33.98 15.05
CA TYR A 224 9.00 -33.70 16.42
C TYR A 224 8.49 -32.37 16.97
N SER A 225 7.52 -31.73 16.30
CA SER A 225 6.93 -30.44 16.73
C SER A 225 7.96 -29.34 16.99
N SER A 226 9.08 -29.34 16.25
CA SER A 226 10.13 -28.33 16.38
C SER A 226 9.73 -27.00 15.74
N ALA A 227 9.14 -27.05 14.54
CA ALA A 227 8.56 -25.89 13.86
C ALA A 227 7.24 -25.52 14.51
N HIS A 228 7.10 -24.27 14.96
CA HIS A 228 5.91 -23.76 15.64
C HIS A 228 5.69 -22.27 15.30
N ILE A 229 4.50 -21.76 15.60
CA ILE A 229 4.25 -20.32 15.58
C ILE A 229 4.82 -19.74 16.88
N GLY A 230 5.70 -18.75 16.76
CA GLY A 230 6.35 -18.11 17.89
C GLY A 230 6.20 -16.60 17.86
N ILE A 231 6.29 -15.99 19.04
CA ILE A 231 6.36 -14.54 19.20
C ILE A 231 7.80 -14.12 18.90
N THR A 232 7.95 -13.11 18.06
CA THR A 232 9.20 -12.43 17.76
C THR A 232 9.08 -10.99 18.18
N ARG A 233 10.14 -10.44 18.77
CA ARG A 233 10.17 -9.02 19.10
C ARG A 233 10.18 -8.21 17.80
N PRO A 234 9.25 -7.27 17.58
CA PRO A 234 9.27 -6.39 16.43
C PRO A 234 10.63 -5.73 16.24
N GLY A 235 11.13 -5.69 14.99
CA GLY A 235 12.41 -5.06 14.65
C GLY A 235 13.66 -5.86 15.04
N LYS A 236 13.55 -7.01 15.73
CA LYS A 236 14.70 -7.90 16.04
C LYS A 236 15.44 -8.34 14.77
N GLU A 237 14.70 -8.55 13.69
CA GLU A 237 15.26 -8.90 12.39
C GLU A 237 16.18 -7.79 11.84
N ILE A 238 15.82 -6.53 12.09
CA ILE A 238 16.58 -5.36 11.65
C ILE A 238 17.84 -5.20 12.50
N GLU A 239 17.71 -5.34 13.82
CA GLU A 239 18.86 -5.25 14.73
C GLU A 239 19.93 -6.31 14.43
N ASN A 240 19.50 -7.51 14.06
CA ASN A 240 20.39 -8.62 13.76
C ASN A 240 20.84 -8.65 12.29
N ARG A 241 20.44 -7.66 11.47
CA ARG A 241 20.83 -7.52 10.04
C ARG A 241 20.55 -8.77 9.20
N ILE A 242 19.42 -9.42 9.45
CA ILE A 242 19.10 -10.71 8.82
C ILE A 242 18.81 -10.50 7.32
N ASN A 243 19.66 -11.06 6.45
CA ASN A 243 19.44 -11.12 5.00
C ASN A 243 19.09 -9.76 4.37
N PHE A 244 19.85 -8.71 4.69
CA PHE A 244 19.67 -7.41 4.06
C PHE A 244 20.13 -7.41 2.60
N THR A 245 19.41 -6.70 1.77
CA THR A 245 19.73 -6.52 0.34
C THR A 245 19.62 -5.06 -0.05
N LEU A 246 20.46 -4.66 -1.00
CA LEU A 246 20.51 -3.28 -1.52
C LEU A 246 19.15 -2.89 -2.13
N SER A 247 18.53 -3.78 -2.91
CA SER A 247 17.26 -3.51 -3.58
C SER A 247 16.12 -3.25 -2.59
N GLU A 248 16.06 -3.98 -1.48
CA GLU A 248 15.09 -3.69 -0.41
C GLU A 248 15.37 -2.36 0.28
N SER A 249 16.63 -2.03 0.53
CA SER A 249 16.99 -0.76 1.16
C SER A 249 16.53 0.43 0.30
N TYR A 250 16.82 0.40 -1.00
CA TYR A 250 16.32 1.40 -1.95
C TYR A 250 14.81 1.38 -2.07
N PHE A 251 14.17 0.21 -2.02
CA PHE A 251 12.72 0.13 -2.04
C PHE A 251 12.09 0.83 -0.84
N ILE A 252 12.63 0.64 0.37
CA ILE A 252 12.16 1.30 1.59
C ILE A 252 12.23 2.84 1.44
N ILE A 253 13.30 3.35 0.86
CA ILE A 253 13.43 4.79 0.59
C ILE A 253 12.51 5.25 -0.55
N ALA A 254 12.34 4.46 -1.59
CA ALA A 254 11.44 4.77 -2.69
C ALA A 254 9.96 4.84 -2.23
N LEU A 255 9.57 4.07 -1.20
CA LEU A 255 8.26 4.20 -0.56
C LEU A 255 8.05 5.56 0.11
N LEU A 256 9.10 6.24 0.57
CA LEU A 256 8.99 7.62 1.04
C LEU A 256 8.58 8.56 -0.10
N GLY A 257 9.23 8.45 -1.27
CA GLY A 257 8.85 9.21 -2.46
C GLY A 257 7.43 8.92 -2.90
N LEU A 258 7.02 7.65 -2.91
CA LEU A 258 5.61 7.30 -3.17
C LEU A 258 4.67 7.94 -2.15
N SER A 259 4.95 7.82 -0.85
CA SER A 259 4.09 8.41 0.19
C SER A 259 3.99 9.93 0.09
N PHE A 260 5.02 10.59 -0.45
CA PHE A 260 5.08 12.03 -0.62
C PHE A 260 4.08 12.51 -1.69
N ILE A 261 4.03 11.85 -2.86
CA ILE A 261 3.07 12.19 -3.94
C ILE A 261 1.63 11.73 -3.68
N LEU A 262 1.43 10.93 -2.63
CA LEU A 262 0.11 10.57 -2.11
C LEU A 262 -0.46 11.65 -1.17
N THR A 263 0.16 12.84 -1.11
CA THR A 263 -0.33 14.01 -0.35
C THR A 263 -0.47 15.22 -1.27
N ASN A 264 -1.50 16.06 -1.06
CA ASN A 264 -1.69 17.27 -1.86
C ASN A 264 -0.51 18.23 -1.76
N LYS A 265 -0.07 18.50 -0.52
CA LYS A 265 1.10 19.35 -0.26
C LYS A 265 2.37 18.84 -0.94
N GLY A 266 2.58 17.53 -0.98
CA GLY A 266 3.73 16.93 -1.63
C GLY A 266 3.71 17.13 -3.15
N VAL A 267 2.57 16.84 -3.79
CA VAL A 267 2.43 17.09 -5.24
C VAL A 267 2.57 18.56 -5.57
N PHE A 268 1.96 19.46 -4.77
CA PHE A 268 2.12 20.90 -4.94
C PHE A 268 3.59 21.33 -4.91
N LEU A 269 4.39 20.81 -3.96
CA LEU A 269 5.81 21.14 -3.86
C LEU A 269 6.59 20.68 -5.09
N ILE A 270 6.33 19.47 -5.59
CA ILE A 270 6.97 18.95 -6.80
C ILE A 270 6.59 19.79 -8.01
N ARG A 271 5.31 20.10 -8.19
CA ARG A 271 4.83 20.90 -9.33
C ARG A 271 5.40 22.30 -9.33
N LYS A 272 5.58 22.92 -8.16
CA LYS A 272 6.27 24.21 -8.05
C LYS A 272 7.72 24.13 -8.56
N ILE A 273 8.40 23.02 -8.32
CA ILE A 273 9.76 22.79 -8.85
C ILE A 273 9.73 22.57 -10.36
N ILE A 274 8.75 21.82 -10.90
CA ILE A 274 8.60 21.60 -12.34
C ILE A 274 8.38 22.93 -13.08
N LEU A 275 7.54 23.80 -12.53
CA LEU A 275 7.27 25.12 -13.09
C LEU A 275 8.52 26.01 -13.18
N LEU A 276 9.55 25.79 -12.32
CA LEU A 276 10.84 26.49 -12.44
C LEU A 276 11.58 26.14 -13.75
N PHE A 277 11.28 25.00 -14.37
CA PHE A 277 11.91 24.54 -15.60
C PHE A 277 11.12 24.93 -16.87
N ASN A 278 10.03 25.71 -16.76
CA ASN A 278 9.17 26.11 -17.89
C ASN A 278 8.70 24.92 -18.77
N LEU A 279 8.53 23.73 -18.18
CA LEU A 279 8.02 22.56 -18.89
C LEU A 279 6.49 22.53 -18.80
N GLU A 280 5.80 22.79 -19.91
CA GLU A 280 4.35 22.60 -20.03
C GLU A 280 4.04 21.11 -20.23
N VAL A 281 3.83 20.40 -19.12
CA VAL A 281 3.40 18.99 -19.13
C VAL A 281 2.00 18.92 -18.54
N THR A 282 1.05 18.32 -19.26
CA THR A 282 -0.33 18.12 -18.78
C THR A 282 -0.67 16.63 -18.66
N GLY A 283 -1.74 16.32 -17.93
CA GLY A 283 -2.37 15.02 -18.03
C GLY A 283 -1.61 13.85 -17.40
N TYR A 284 -1.70 12.70 -18.07
CA TYR A 284 -1.01 11.48 -17.65
C TYR A 284 0.52 11.64 -17.61
N LEU A 285 1.09 12.44 -18.50
CA LEU A 285 2.54 12.69 -18.53
C LEU A 285 3.00 13.50 -17.31
N LEU A 286 2.20 14.47 -16.87
CA LEU A 286 2.48 15.24 -15.66
C LEU A 286 2.51 14.32 -14.44
N ARG A 287 1.53 13.41 -14.33
CA ARG A 287 1.49 12.45 -13.23
C ARG A 287 2.65 11.46 -13.28
N GLY A 288 3.05 11.03 -14.47
CA GLY A 288 4.26 10.22 -14.66
C GLY A 288 5.52 10.93 -14.19
N PHE A 289 5.65 12.22 -14.50
CA PHE A 289 6.75 13.04 -14.02
C PHE A 289 6.74 13.18 -12.50
N ASP A 290 5.59 13.51 -11.89
CA ASP A 290 5.44 13.62 -10.43
C ASP A 290 5.98 12.34 -9.74
N PHE A 291 5.64 11.17 -10.30
CA PHE A 291 6.02 9.87 -9.78
C PHE A 291 7.53 9.59 -9.89
N VAL A 292 8.09 9.74 -11.10
CA VAL A 292 9.51 9.46 -11.36
C VAL A 292 10.40 10.46 -10.61
N PHE A 293 10.04 11.74 -10.65
CA PHE A 293 10.79 12.79 -9.99
C PHE A 293 10.80 12.63 -8.47
N SER A 294 9.63 12.35 -7.86
CA SER A 294 9.55 12.14 -6.41
C SER A 294 10.37 10.94 -5.95
N ILE A 295 10.22 9.79 -6.60
CA ILE A 295 11.01 8.62 -6.22
C ILE A 295 12.51 8.90 -6.46
N GLY A 296 12.84 9.50 -7.60
CA GLY A 296 14.21 9.84 -7.98
C GLY A 296 14.91 10.74 -6.96
N ILE A 297 14.26 11.81 -6.48
CA ILE A 297 14.88 12.76 -5.54
C ILE A 297 15.19 12.10 -4.19
N PHE A 298 14.29 11.27 -3.64
CA PHE A 298 14.55 10.57 -2.38
C PHE A 298 15.69 9.55 -2.52
N LEU A 299 15.74 8.82 -3.64
CA LEU A 299 16.83 7.88 -3.90
C LEU A 299 18.18 8.59 -4.10
N LEU A 300 18.18 9.74 -4.78
CA LEU A 300 19.36 10.56 -5.00
C LEU A 300 19.90 11.10 -3.68
N VAL A 301 19.04 11.75 -2.89
CA VAL A 301 19.41 12.30 -1.57
C VAL A 301 19.95 11.20 -0.67
N PHE A 302 19.29 10.06 -0.60
CA PHE A 302 19.76 8.91 0.18
C PHE A 302 21.13 8.39 -0.28
N SER A 303 21.37 8.35 -1.60
CA SER A 303 22.65 7.90 -2.18
C SER A 303 23.78 8.88 -1.86
N LEU A 304 23.56 10.19 -2.06
CA LEU A 304 24.54 11.24 -1.74
C LEU A 304 24.88 11.25 -0.25
N PHE A 305 23.85 11.18 0.58
CA PHE A 305 23.97 11.06 2.02
C PHE A 305 24.76 9.80 2.45
N GLY A 306 24.50 8.68 1.78
CA GLY A 306 25.22 7.42 1.98
C GLY A 306 26.70 7.50 1.60
N ILE A 307 27.06 8.25 0.55
CA ILE A 307 28.47 8.50 0.16
C ILE A 307 29.23 9.18 1.28
N VAL A 308 28.66 10.26 1.85
CA VAL A 308 29.25 10.99 2.97
C VAL A 308 29.42 10.08 4.18
N CYS A 309 28.35 9.38 4.58
CA CYS A 309 28.40 8.50 5.75
C CYS A 309 29.36 7.32 5.57
N ALA A 310 29.42 6.71 4.38
CA ALA A 310 30.30 5.58 4.09
C ALA A 310 31.79 6.00 4.19
N LYS A 311 32.12 7.20 3.70
CA LYS A 311 33.47 7.77 3.82
C LYS A 311 33.85 8.02 5.28
N LEU A 312 32.94 8.61 6.07
CA LEU A 312 33.14 8.86 7.50
C LEU A 312 33.27 7.56 8.32
N ASN A 313 32.57 6.51 7.92
CA ASN A 313 32.59 5.21 8.59
C ASN A 313 33.68 4.26 8.06
N GLN A 314 34.44 4.67 7.03
CA GLN A 314 35.46 3.86 6.36
C GLN A 314 34.97 2.48 5.88
N ILE A 315 33.70 2.40 5.44
CA ILE A 315 33.14 1.15 4.89
C ILE A 315 32.78 1.31 3.42
N LYS A 316 32.68 0.18 2.70
CA LYS A 316 32.23 0.18 1.30
C LYS A 316 30.82 0.77 1.19
N LEU A 317 30.63 1.71 0.26
CA LEU A 317 29.36 2.39 -0.01
C LEU A 317 28.17 1.42 -0.14
N LYS A 318 28.35 0.35 -0.94
CA LYS A 318 27.33 -0.67 -1.15
C LYS A 318 26.89 -1.35 0.16
N GLY A 319 27.83 -1.62 1.07
CA GLY A 319 27.53 -2.19 2.38
C GLY A 319 26.75 -1.21 3.24
N PHE A 320 27.19 0.05 3.29
CA PHE A 320 26.50 1.11 4.02
C PHE A 320 25.05 1.28 3.56
N LEU A 321 24.84 1.47 2.26
CA LEU A 321 23.53 1.65 1.65
C LEU A 321 22.63 0.43 1.80
N THR A 322 23.20 -0.77 1.87
CA THR A 322 22.42 -2.01 2.09
C THR A 322 21.81 -2.03 3.49
N GLU A 323 22.50 -1.52 4.50
CA GLU A 323 22.02 -1.52 5.88
C GLU A 323 21.16 -0.30 6.21
N SER A 324 21.56 0.89 5.78
CA SER A 324 20.99 2.16 6.27
C SER A 324 19.48 2.29 6.03
N GLY A 325 18.98 1.86 4.86
CA GLY A 325 17.54 1.96 4.52
C GLY A 325 16.64 1.17 5.48
N TYR A 326 17.12 0.05 6.02
CA TYR A 326 16.34 -0.76 6.96
C TYR A 326 16.08 -0.06 8.30
N TYR A 327 16.94 0.87 8.70
CA TYR A 327 16.74 1.64 9.94
C TYR A 327 15.60 2.66 9.80
N TYR A 328 15.22 3.02 8.56
CA TYR A 328 14.05 3.85 8.26
C TYR A 328 12.76 3.03 8.04
N LEU A 329 12.83 1.70 8.10
CA LEU A 329 11.67 0.83 7.88
C LEU A 329 10.51 1.11 8.86
N PRO A 330 10.73 1.33 10.18
CA PRO A 330 9.64 1.68 11.08
C PRO A 330 8.91 2.97 10.70
N ILE A 331 9.63 4.08 10.45
CA ILE A 331 9.00 5.36 10.07
C ILE A 331 8.27 5.25 8.72
N VAL A 332 8.85 4.55 7.74
CA VAL A 332 8.20 4.27 6.45
C VAL A 332 6.92 3.47 6.66
N PHE A 333 6.95 2.44 7.51
CA PHE A 333 5.77 1.66 7.85
C PHE A 333 4.69 2.53 8.51
N GLY A 334 5.06 3.40 9.47
CA GLY A 334 4.12 4.30 10.13
C GLY A 334 3.45 5.28 9.18
N ILE A 335 4.25 5.90 8.28
CA ILE A 335 3.74 6.80 7.24
C ILE A 335 2.78 6.07 6.31
N MET A 336 3.19 4.93 5.73
CA MET A 336 2.37 4.15 4.81
C MET A 336 1.11 3.60 5.47
N PHE A 337 1.23 3.11 6.71
CA PHE A 337 0.10 2.65 7.51
C PHE A 337 -0.92 3.76 7.67
N PHE A 338 -0.49 4.97 8.05
CA PHE A 338 -1.40 6.09 8.21
C PHE A 338 -2.05 6.47 6.86
N THR A 339 -1.25 6.70 5.81
CA THR A 339 -1.74 7.13 4.50
C THR A 339 -2.80 6.19 3.94
N ILE A 340 -2.61 4.87 4.13
CA ILE A 340 -3.55 3.86 3.63
C ILE A 340 -4.70 3.64 4.59
N PHE A 341 -4.45 3.49 5.90
CA PHE A 341 -5.52 3.19 6.85
C PHE A 341 -6.56 4.31 6.88
N PHE A 342 -6.11 5.55 7.06
CA PHE A 342 -7.02 6.69 7.17
C PHE A 342 -7.42 7.26 5.82
N GLY A 343 -6.59 7.17 4.78
CA GLY A 343 -7.01 7.57 3.43
C GLY A 343 -8.18 6.73 2.91
N PHE A 344 -8.22 5.44 3.26
CA PHE A 344 -9.31 4.57 2.81
C PHE A 344 -10.52 4.58 3.75
N LEU A 345 -10.33 4.55 5.08
CA LEU A 345 -11.44 4.53 6.05
C LEU A 345 -11.99 5.92 6.42
N GLY A 346 -11.17 6.96 6.29
CA GLY A 346 -11.47 8.33 6.71
C GLY A 346 -12.77 8.92 6.16
N PRO A 347 -13.11 8.74 4.86
CA PRO A 347 -14.34 9.31 4.33
C PRO A 347 -15.59 8.63 4.89
N THR A 348 -15.44 7.36 5.32
CA THR A 348 -16.56 6.47 5.68
C THR A 348 -16.85 6.45 7.16
N LEU A 349 -15.81 6.70 7.97
CA LEU A 349 -15.92 6.83 9.41
C LEU A 349 -15.76 8.33 9.68
N HIS A 350 -16.87 9.03 9.97
CA HIS A 350 -16.91 10.45 10.30
C HIS A 350 -16.16 10.76 11.62
N PHE A 351 -14.86 10.52 11.64
CA PHE A 351 -13.98 10.87 12.73
C PHE A 351 -13.85 12.38 12.79
N LYS A 352 -13.84 12.94 14.00
CA LYS A 352 -13.49 14.36 14.19
C LYS A 352 -12.08 14.61 13.63
N ASP A 353 -11.90 15.69 12.89
CA ASP A 353 -10.60 16.06 12.28
C ASP A 353 -9.45 16.06 13.30
N GLY A 354 -9.74 16.50 14.54
CA GLY A 354 -8.80 16.44 15.65
C GLY A 354 -8.30 15.02 15.94
N PHE A 355 -9.19 14.02 16.00
CA PHE A 355 -8.80 12.62 16.27
C PHE A 355 -7.87 12.08 15.18
N ILE A 356 -8.20 12.33 13.91
CA ILE A 356 -7.34 11.93 12.79
C ILE A 356 -5.97 12.60 12.93
N SER A 357 -5.92 13.91 13.18
CA SER A 357 -4.66 14.65 13.35
C SER A 357 -3.81 14.13 14.52
N TYR A 358 -4.41 13.87 15.68
CA TYR A 358 -3.70 13.28 16.83
C TYR A 358 -3.17 11.89 16.53
N SER A 359 -3.96 11.04 15.85
CA SER A 359 -3.53 9.69 15.47
C SER A 359 -2.33 9.73 14.51
N LYS A 360 -2.30 10.67 13.55
CA LYS A 360 -1.14 10.91 12.67
C LYS A 360 0.11 11.22 13.46
N ALA A 361 0.01 12.18 14.38
CA ALA A 361 1.14 12.62 15.19
C ALA A 361 1.68 11.47 16.04
N ILE A 362 0.81 10.72 16.71
CA ILE A 362 1.20 9.59 17.57
C ILE A 362 1.93 8.50 16.76
N ILE A 363 1.38 8.09 15.61
CA ILE A 363 1.99 7.04 14.78
C ILE A 363 3.35 7.50 14.24
N LEU A 364 3.45 8.75 13.78
CA LEU A 364 4.70 9.32 13.27
C LEU A 364 5.76 9.43 14.38
N ILE A 365 5.38 9.85 15.60
CA ILE A 365 6.27 9.94 16.76
C ILE A 365 6.76 8.55 17.16
N ILE A 366 5.87 7.57 17.35
CA ILE A 366 6.24 6.21 17.77
C ILE A 366 7.18 5.58 16.74
N SER A 367 6.85 5.68 15.45
CA SER A 367 7.64 5.09 14.39
C SER A 367 8.99 5.80 14.18
N GLY A 368 9.03 7.13 14.30
CA GLY A 368 10.26 7.93 14.31
C GLY A 368 11.17 7.60 15.49
N MET A 369 10.63 7.52 16.71
CA MET A 369 11.38 7.11 17.90
C MET A 369 11.95 5.69 17.75
N TRP A 370 11.19 4.79 17.15
CA TRP A 370 11.63 3.43 16.89
C TRP A 370 12.79 3.38 15.88
N SER A 371 12.69 4.11 14.77
CA SER A 371 13.80 4.29 13.81
C SER A 371 15.03 4.90 14.49
N ALA A 372 14.86 5.93 15.33
CA ALA A 372 15.96 6.55 16.06
C ALA A 372 16.66 5.56 17.01
N TYR A 373 15.91 4.70 17.70
CA TYR A 373 16.46 3.65 18.54
C TYR A 373 17.29 2.64 17.72
N LEU A 374 16.80 2.21 16.55
CA LEU A 374 17.54 1.29 15.68
C LEU A 374 18.85 1.94 15.18
N ILE A 375 18.81 3.21 14.76
CA ILE A 375 19.99 3.97 14.32
C ILE A 375 21.02 4.07 15.46
N LYS A 376 20.58 4.43 16.67
CA LYS A 376 21.47 4.56 17.85
C LYS A 376 22.18 3.25 18.19
N LYS A 377 21.49 2.12 18.02
CA LYS A 377 22.03 0.77 18.26
C LYS A 377 22.93 0.29 17.12
N ALA A 378 22.65 0.69 15.88
CA ALA A 378 23.34 0.21 14.69
C ALA A 378 24.76 0.77 14.51
N TYR A 379 24.98 2.04 14.85
CA TYR A 379 26.23 2.75 14.57
C TYR A 379 27.00 3.05 15.85
N SER A 380 28.29 2.69 15.89
CA SER A 380 29.20 3.09 16.97
C SER A 380 29.81 4.48 16.72
N ASN A 381 30.15 4.80 15.47
CA ASN A 381 30.72 6.08 15.07
C ASN A 381 29.75 7.24 15.38
N PHE A 382 30.21 8.19 16.20
CA PHE A 382 29.42 9.32 16.70
C PHE A 382 28.91 10.22 15.56
N PHE A 383 29.78 10.59 14.62
CA PHE A 383 29.41 11.48 13.51
C PHE A 383 28.38 10.83 12.58
N VAL A 384 28.59 9.56 12.22
CA VAL A 384 27.65 8.81 11.37
C VAL A 384 26.29 8.67 12.04
N LYS A 385 26.28 8.39 13.35
CA LYS A 385 25.05 8.29 14.14
C LYS A 385 24.27 9.61 14.15
N ILE A 386 24.94 10.73 14.40
CA ILE A 386 24.31 12.07 14.36
C ILE A 386 23.75 12.33 12.97
N LEU A 387 24.53 12.08 11.93
CA LEU A 387 24.13 12.34 10.56
C LEU A 387 22.88 11.53 10.16
N GLN A 388 22.80 10.25 10.56
CA GLN A 388 21.60 9.40 10.40
C GLN A 388 20.39 9.92 11.19
N LEU A 389 20.60 10.41 12.41
CA LEU A 389 19.51 11.00 13.20
C LEU A 389 19.03 12.33 12.60
N ILE A 390 19.92 13.17 12.06
CA ILE A 390 19.54 14.39 11.35
C ILE A 390 18.71 14.04 10.11
N PHE A 391 19.13 13.04 9.32
CA PHE A 391 18.34 12.61 8.16
C PHE A 391 16.97 12.09 8.57
N LEU A 392 16.88 11.31 9.66
CA LEU A 392 15.61 10.90 10.24
C LEU A 392 14.75 12.09 10.71
N ILE A 393 15.34 13.13 11.31
CA ILE A 393 14.63 14.34 11.74
C ILE A 393 14.11 15.11 10.54
N ILE A 394 14.89 15.23 9.46
CA ILE A 394 14.44 15.86 8.20
C ILE A 394 13.24 15.10 7.65
N ILE A 395 13.33 13.77 7.60
CA ILE A 395 12.23 12.90 7.22
C ILE A 395 11.03 13.22 8.11
N PHE A 396 11.14 12.99 9.42
CA PHE A 396 10.08 13.23 10.39
C PHE A 396 9.40 14.61 10.23
N SER A 397 10.19 15.67 10.11
CA SER A 397 9.69 17.04 9.98
C SER A 397 8.93 17.25 8.67
N LEU A 398 9.41 16.66 7.57
CA LEU A 398 8.75 16.70 6.28
C LEU A 398 7.37 16.03 6.35
N TRP A 399 7.28 14.81 6.88
CA TRP A 399 5.97 14.14 7.01
C TRP A 399 5.07 14.77 8.07
N ALA A 400 5.62 15.37 9.13
CA ALA A 400 4.82 16.15 10.07
C ALA A 400 4.13 17.33 9.36
N LEU A 401 4.85 18.07 8.51
CA LEU A 401 4.29 19.17 7.72
C LEU A 401 3.24 18.71 6.70
N LEU A 402 3.48 17.57 6.06
CA LEU A 402 2.59 17.02 5.02
C LEU A 402 1.31 16.43 5.61
N LEU A 403 1.42 15.66 6.69
CA LEU A 403 0.33 14.85 7.23
C LEU A 403 -0.49 15.60 8.26
N ILE A 404 0.15 16.40 9.12
CA ILE A 404 -0.52 17.14 10.17
C ILE A 404 -1.01 18.45 9.56
N PRO A 405 -2.33 18.70 9.51
CA PRO A 405 -2.83 20.00 9.11
C PRO A 405 -2.31 21.02 10.14
N ALA A 406 -1.33 21.82 9.74
CA ALA A 406 -1.18 23.13 10.35
C ALA A 406 -2.46 23.90 10.05
N ASN A 407 -2.86 24.78 10.97
CA ASN A 407 -3.99 25.72 10.82
C ASN A 407 -3.67 26.81 9.77
N ILE A 408 -3.09 26.37 8.65
CA ILE A 408 -2.70 27.18 7.51
C ILE A 408 -3.91 27.14 6.62
N ASP A 409 -4.56 28.29 6.53
CA ASP A 409 -5.46 28.70 5.48
C ASP A 409 -4.94 28.12 4.14
N THR A 410 -5.53 27.01 3.70
CA THR A 410 -5.40 26.60 2.32
C THR A 410 -5.78 27.83 1.52
N GLN A 411 -5.00 28.25 0.52
CA GLN A 411 -5.37 29.38 -0.33
C GLN A 411 -6.74 29.07 -0.92
N ASN A 412 -7.78 29.54 -0.22
CA ASN A 412 -9.15 29.24 -0.55
C ASN A 412 -9.44 30.15 -1.72
N THR A 413 -9.47 29.56 -2.89
CA THR A 413 -9.90 30.25 -4.08
C THR A 413 -11.42 30.26 -4.02
N GLU A 414 -11.94 31.39 -3.58
CA GLU A 414 -13.36 31.65 -3.44
C GLU A 414 -13.88 32.40 -4.66
N VAL A 415 -14.98 31.91 -5.23
CA VAL A 415 -15.66 32.59 -6.33
C VAL A 415 -17.14 32.73 -5.98
N THR A 416 -17.67 33.93 -6.16
CA THR A 416 -19.11 34.19 -6.08
C THR A 416 -19.66 34.27 -7.49
N VAL A 417 -20.67 33.48 -7.79
CA VAL A 417 -21.18 33.27 -9.15
C VAL A 417 -22.55 33.89 -9.28
N THR A 418 -22.78 34.64 -10.36
CA THR A 418 -24.11 35.20 -10.63
C THR A 418 -24.99 34.20 -11.40
N PRO A 419 -26.33 34.28 -11.26
CA PRO A 419 -27.22 33.33 -11.93
C PRO A 419 -27.05 33.37 -13.46
N GLY A 420 -26.75 32.21 -14.05
CA GLY A 420 -26.54 32.07 -15.50
C GLY A 420 -25.08 32.07 -15.95
N GLU A 421 -24.12 32.34 -15.06
CA GLU A 421 -22.69 32.18 -15.35
C GLU A 421 -22.25 30.71 -15.24
N ILE A 422 -21.33 30.32 -16.12
CA ILE A 422 -20.67 29.01 -16.05
C ILE A 422 -19.52 29.11 -15.05
N ILE A 423 -19.49 28.21 -14.08
CA ILE A 423 -18.42 28.14 -13.08
C ILE A 423 -17.26 27.35 -13.67
N HIS A 424 -16.14 28.02 -13.94
CA HIS A 424 -14.93 27.33 -14.37
C HIS A 424 -14.15 26.81 -13.16
N MET A 425 -13.91 25.50 -13.11
CA MET A 425 -13.15 24.84 -12.06
C MET A 425 -12.07 23.96 -12.68
N ASN A 426 -10.89 23.96 -12.08
CA ASN A 426 -9.85 22.96 -12.35
C ASN A 426 -9.88 21.89 -11.26
N ALA A 427 -9.96 20.62 -11.67
CA ALA A 427 -9.64 19.48 -10.83
C ALA A 427 -8.19 19.05 -11.10
N TYR A 428 -7.43 18.81 -10.05
CA TYR A 428 -6.02 18.40 -10.19
C TYR A 428 -5.57 17.62 -8.97
N SER A 429 -4.88 16.51 -9.19
CA SER A 429 -4.09 15.71 -8.25
C SER A 429 -4.83 15.34 -6.96
N MET A 430 -4.90 16.28 -6.04
CA MET A 430 -5.48 16.13 -4.70
C MET A 430 -6.25 17.41 -4.30
N GLY A 431 -6.78 18.18 -5.25
CA GLY A 431 -7.44 19.46 -5.02
C GLY A 431 -8.42 19.89 -6.12
N PHE A 432 -9.22 20.90 -5.78
CA PHE A 432 -10.10 21.62 -6.69
C PHE A 432 -9.77 23.11 -6.59
N SER A 433 -9.87 23.86 -7.70
CA SER A 433 -9.75 25.32 -7.70
C SER A 433 -10.77 25.91 -8.69
N PRO A 434 -11.72 26.76 -8.25
CA PRO A 434 -11.92 27.21 -6.88
C PRO A 434 -12.35 26.07 -5.94
N ASN A 435 -12.02 26.17 -4.65
CA ASN A 435 -12.45 25.23 -3.61
C ASN A 435 -13.59 25.77 -2.74
N ILE A 436 -13.94 27.05 -2.87
CA ILE A 436 -15.13 27.65 -2.27
C ILE A 436 -15.95 28.31 -3.38
N ILE A 437 -17.23 27.97 -3.45
CA ILE A 437 -18.14 28.50 -4.46
C ILE A 437 -19.36 29.08 -3.74
N ASN A 438 -19.70 30.34 -3.99
CA ASN A 438 -20.94 30.95 -3.51
C ASN A 438 -21.96 31.03 -4.64
N ILE A 439 -23.14 30.46 -4.42
CA ILE A 439 -24.30 30.50 -5.33
C ILE A 439 -25.59 30.85 -4.58
N LYS A 440 -26.66 31.17 -5.33
CA LYS A 440 -27.99 31.43 -4.76
C LYS A 440 -28.88 30.19 -4.81
N VAL A 441 -29.76 30.03 -3.83
CA VAL A 441 -30.78 28.98 -3.83
C VAL A 441 -31.68 29.05 -5.07
N ASP A 442 -32.14 27.88 -5.54
CA ASP A 442 -33.00 27.70 -6.71
C ASP A 442 -32.43 28.25 -8.03
N THR A 443 -31.13 28.45 -8.11
CA THR A 443 -30.46 28.83 -9.37
C THR A 443 -29.88 27.62 -10.08
N LYS A 444 -30.23 27.46 -11.36
CA LYS A 444 -29.61 26.44 -12.21
C LYS A 444 -28.12 26.77 -12.33
N THR A 445 -27.30 25.90 -11.77
CA THR A 445 -25.85 26.06 -11.72
C THR A 445 -25.22 25.11 -12.73
N VAL A 446 -24.36 25.65 -13.59
CA VAL A 446 -23.58 24.87 -14.56
C VAL A 446 -22.11 25.08 -14.22
N MET A 447 -21.39 23.99 -13.98
CA MET A 447 -19.96 24.02 -13.73
C MET A 447 -19.22 23.34 -14.87
N GLU A 448 -18.23 24.04 -15.41
CA GLU A 448 -17.25 23.49 -16.34
C GLU A 448 -16.00 23.09 -15.55
N ILE A 449 -15.87 21.79 -15.28
CA ILE A 449 -14.73 21.23 -14.54
C ILE A 449 -13.71 20.68 -15.53
N LYS A 450 -12.58 21.36 -15.66
CA LYS A 450 -11.42 20.89 -16.43
C LYS A 450 -10.51 20.04 -15.54
N ASN A 451 -10.32 18.78 -15.89
CA ASN A 451 -9.40 17.90 -15.19
C ASN A 451 -7.99 18.00 -15.81
N LEU A 452 -7.02 18.41 -15.00
CA LEU A 452 -5.65 18.71 -15.45
C LEU A 452 -4.69 17.51 -15.37
N ASP A 453 -5.07 16.39 -14.75
CA ASP A 453 -4.23 15.21 -14.68
C ASP A 453 -4.97 13.89 -14.94
N PHE A 454 -5.36 13.14 -13.91
CA PHE A 454 -5.90 11.79 -14.07
C PHE A 454 -7.32 11.70 -13.56
N THR A 455 -7.98 10.57 -13.84
CA THR A 455 -9.41 10.41 -13.54
C THR A 455 -9.70 10.68 -12.06
N HIS A 456 -10.59 11.64 -11.79
CA HIS A 456 -11.12 12.00 -10.48
C HIS A 456 -12.64 11.82 -10.47
N SER A 457 -13.25 12.04 -9.31
CA SER A 457 -14.69 12.25 -9.22
C SER A 457 -15.00 13.60 -8.59
N PHE A 458 -16.21 14.08 -8.87
CA PHE A 458 -16.81 15.25 -8.25
C PHE A 458 -18.14 14.83 -7.67
N ASP A 459 -18.21 14.80 -6.34
CA ASP A 459 -19.34 14.26 -5.61
C ASP A 459 -19.88 15.29 -4.61
N ILE A 460 -21.19 15.53 -4.67
CA ILE A 460 -21.95 16.29 -3.67
C ILE A 460 -23.07 15.37 -3.18
N ASP A 461 -22.81 14.61 -2.13
CA ASP A 461 -23.76 13.60 -1.62
C ASP A 461 -25.12 14.21 -1.28
N GLU A 462 -25.13 15.38 -0.63
CA GLU A 462 -26.34 16.07 -0.20
C GLU A 462 -27.21 16.59 -1.35
N LEU A 463 -26.62 16.82 -2.52
CA LEU A 463 -27.32 17.26 -3.73
C LEU A 463 -27.49 16.15 -4.77
N ASN A 464 -27.06 14.91 -4.44
CA ASN A 464 -27.07 13.75 -5.33
C ASN A 464 -26.38 14.01 -6.69
N VAL A 465 -25.25 14.72 -6.65
CA VAL A 465 -24.40 15.01 -7.82
C VAL A 465 -23.20 14.07 -7.77
N HIS A 466 -23.01 13.24 -8.79
CA HIS A 466 -21.96 12.22 -8.84
C HIS A 466 -21.38 12.14 -10.25
N GLU A 467 -20.25 12.81 -10.49
CA GLU A 467 -19.65 12.90 -11.81
C GLU A 467 -18.22 12.37 -11.84
N ILE A 468 -17.88 11.64 -12.91
CA ILE A 468 -16.52 11.14 -13.14
C ILE A 468 -15.79 12.12 -14.06
N LEU A 469 -14.74 12.74 -13.52
CA LEU A 469 -13.88 13.66 -14.25
C LEU A 469 -12.76 12.87 -14.92
N LYS A 470 -12.86 12.55 -16.21
CA LYS A 470 -11.76 11.86 -16.93
C LYS A 470 -10.54 12.78 -17.06
N GLY A 471 -9.34 12.21 -17.02
CA GLY A 471 -8.09 12.96 -17.20
C GLY A 471 -8.01 13.66 -18.57
N ASP A 472 -7.38 14.84 -18.61
CA ASP A 472 -7.27 15.73 -19.79
C ASP A 472 -8.61 16.05 -20.48
N SER A 473 -9.71 16.09 -19.72
CA SER A 473 -11.03 16.37 -20.26
C SER A 473 -11.79 17.40 -19.43
N THR A 474 -12.74 18.05 -20.10
CA THR A 474 -13.67 18.97 -19.47
C THR A 474 -15.02 18.28 -19.29
N THR A 475 -15.57 18.34 -18.08
CA THR A 475 -16.89 17.78 -17.74
C THR A 475 -17.82 18.91 -17.34
N LEU A 476 -19.03 18.93 -17.92
CA LEU A 476 -20.08 19.86 -17.52
C LEU A 476 -20.95 19.19 -16.45
N VAL A 477 -21.08 19.84 -15.30
CA VAL A 477 -21.89 19.39 -14.18
C VAL A 477 -23.03 20.36 -13.96
N GLU A 478 -24.27 19.89 -14.04
CA GLU A 478 -25.46 20.70 -13.83
C GLU A 478 -26.21 20.26 -12.58
N PHE A 479 -26.55 21.22 -11.73
CA PHE A 479 -27.39 20.96 -10.55
C PHE A 479 -28.18 22.21 -10.15
N THR A 480 -29.14 22.04 -9.26
CA THR A 480 -29.96 23.14 -8.72
C THR A 480 -30.17 22.91 -7.23
N PRO A 481 -29.51 23.68 -6.34
CA PRO A 481 -29.66 23.52 -4.92
C PRO A 481 -31.03 24.04 -4.46
N LYS A 482 -31.79 23.20 -3.76
CA LYS A 482 -33.14 23.53 -3.25
C LYS A 482 -33.16 24.02 -1.80
N LYS A 483 -32.00 24.08 -1.16
CA LYS A 483 -31.84 24.43 0.25
C LYS A 483 -30.61 25.34 0.40
N THR A 484 -30.70 26.29 1.30
CA THR A 484 -29.55 27.08 1.75
C THR A 484 -28.68 26.26 2.69
N GLY A 485 -27.39 26.58 2.75
CA GLY A 485 -26.42 25.88 3.58
C GLY A 485 -25.05 25.70 2.92
N GLU A 486 -24.14 25.06 3.64
CA GLU A 486 -22.83 24.66 3.12
C GLU A 486 -22.87 23.20 2.69
N PHE A 487 -22.60 22.95 1.41
CA PHE A 487 -22.55 21.61 0.83
C PHE A 487 -21.11 21.25 0.50
N LEU A 488 -20.59 20.18 1.08
CA LEU A 488 -19.25 19.71 0.79
C LEU A 488 -19.22 18.99 -0.56
N PHE A 489 -18.26 19.34 -1.42
CA PHE A 489 -17.93 18.55 -2.60
C PHE A 489 -16.56 17.87 -2.44
N THR A 490 -16.47 16.62 -2.87
CA THR A 490 -15.29 15.77 -2.62
C THR A 490 -14.93 14.92 -3.84
N CYS A 491 -13.74 14.33 -3.79
CA CYS A 491 -13.33 13.26 -4.68
C CYS A 491 -13.39 11.92 -3.92
N ASN A 492 -14.19 11.00 -4.42
CA ASN A 492 -14.42 9.65 -3.86
C ASN A 492 -13.26 8.68 -4.11
N LEU A 493 -12.18 9.12 -4.77
CA LEU A 493 -10.95 8.33 -4.80
C LEU A 493 -10.40 8.13 -3.38
N PRO A 494 -10.09 6.89 -2.98
CA PRO A 494 -9.55 6.65 -1.65
C PRO A 494 -8.28 7.46 -1.38
N GLY A 495 -8.25 8.14 -0.24
CA GLY A 495 -7.16 8.99 0.20
C GLY A 495 -7.15 10.40 -0.36
N HIS A 496 -7.93 10.72 -1.40
CA HIS A 496 -7.92 12.05 -2.00
C HIS A 496 -8.55 13.10 -1.08
N THR A 497 -9.71 12.80 -0.50
CA THR A 497 -10.40 13.71 0.42
C THR A 497 -9.55 14.02 1.67
N GLU A 498 -8.92 13.01 2.27
CA GLU A 498 -8.01 13.16 3.42
C GLU A 498 -6.70 13.86 3.07
N ALA A 499 -6.25 13.71 1.82
CA ALA A 499 -5.10 14.43 1.28
C ALA A 499 -5.44 15.90 1.00
N GLY A 500 -6.72 16.28 0.95
CA GLY A 500 -7.19 17.66 0.79
C GLY A 500 -8.03 17.93 -0.45
N MET A 501 -8.45 16.89 -1.20
CA MET A 501 -9.27 17.03 -2.42
C MET A 501 -10.75 17.23 -2.10
N LYS A 502 -11.04 18.36 -1.47
CA LYS A 502 -12.39 18.75 -1.06
C LYS A 502 -12.58 20.25 -1.16
N GLY A 503 -13.82 20.68 -1.30
CA GLY A 503 -14.22 22.07 -1.27
C GLY A 503 -15.66 22.19 -0.79
N LYS A 504 -16.20 23.41 -0.74
CA LYS A 504 -17.58 23.66 -0.33
C LYS A 504 -18.30 24.61 -1.28
N ILE A 505 -19.58 24.34 -1.48
CA ILE A 505 -20.53 25.24 -2.10
C ILE A 505 -21.36 25.86 -0.98
N VAL A 506 -21.35 27.18 -0.89
CA VAL A 506 -22.18 27.96 0.02
C VAL A 506 -23.39 28.45 -0.77
N VAL A 507 -24.57 27.96 -0.40
CA VAL A 507 -25.85 28.35 -1.03
C VAL A 507 -26.54 29.36 -0.12
N ASN A 508 -26.66 30.59 -0.63
CA ASN A 508 -27.30 31.71 0.05
C ASN A 508 -28.73 31.96 -0.41
#